data_AF-A0A0D8XGR1-F1
#
_entry.id   AF-A0A0D8XGR1-F1
#
_cell.length_a   1.000
_cell.length_b   1.000
_cell.length_c   1.000
_cell.angle_alpha   90.00
_cell.angle_beta   90.00
_cell.angle_gamma   90.00
#
_symmetry.space_group_name_H-M   'P 1'
#
loop_
_entity.id
_entity.type
_entity.pdbx_description
1 polymer ?
#
loop_
_entity_poly.entity_id
_entity_poly.type
_entity_poly.pdbx_seq_one_letter_code
_entity_poly.pdbx_strand_id
1 'polypeptide(L)'
;MKIQLSYGVLQKTVLTTTKLTESDLKSENNASENTVMSGGNGRKGSSGLLPSLNRIRIQHCFKAARPTIGEAILKRASNNRCEMRILMSRLTDQQIELMGKQFYMLIAYSVENIERVEMIQQHARTLGETYAALCRLGFRPDYFTSLADAAIAECVKLDGGTHKSTYFFNRCETLLAWSQLIGTIFTSVRDGYYSRVRYQRRFVFKIYLFFFSN
;
A
#
# COMPACT_ATOMS: atom_id res chain seq x y z
N MET A 1 -24.85 -8.59 16.44
CA MET A 1 -23.97 -9.73 16.78
C MET A 1 -23.04 -10.22 15.64
N LYS A 2 -23.34 -10.00 14.34
CA LYS A 2 -22.44 -10.37 13.21
C LYS A 2 -21.17 -9.50 13.03
N ILE A 3 -21.19 -8.31 13.64
CA ILE A 3 -20.14 -7.30 13.56
C ILE A 3 -18.85 -7.83 14.25
N GLN A 4 -18.93 -8.36 15.47
CA GLN A 4 -17.76 -8.82 16.23
C GLN A 4 -17.02 -10.03 15.64
N LEU A 5 -17.70 -10.94 14.94
CA LEU A 5 -17.06 -12.12 14.36
C LEU A 5 -16.11 -11.76 13.19
N SER A 6 -16.41 -10.70 12.43
CA SER A 6 -15.50 -10.22 11.38
C SER A 6 -14.28 -9.48 11.94
N TYR A 7 -14.39 -8.88 13.14
CA TYR A 7 -13.29 -8.21 13.84
C TYR A 7 -12.30 -9.19 14.46
N GLY A 8 -12.78 -10.32 14.98
CA GLY A 8 -11.89 -11.36 15.50
C GLY A 8 -10.97 -11.94 14.42
N VAL A 9 -11.42 -11.99 13.15
CA VAL A 9 -10.60 -12.40 12.01
C VAL A 9 -9.59 -11.31 11.62
N LEU A 10 -10.00 -10.04 11.57
CA LEU A 10 -9.08 -8.92 11.30
C LEU A 10 -8.00 -8.77 12.38
N GLN A 11 -8.34 -8.85 13.66
CA GLN A 11 -7.35 -8.80 14.75
C GLN A 11 -6.43 -10.04 14.75
N LYS A 12 -6.96 -11.25 14.55
CA LYS A 12 -6.13 -12.47 14.50
C LYS A 12 -5.18 -12.45 13.30
N THR A 13 -5.64 -12.09 12.11
CA THR A 13 -4.78 -12.00 10.92
C THR A 13 -3.72 -10.90 11.04
N VAL A 14 -4.06 -9.75 11.65
CA VAL A 14 -3.10 -8.66 11.89
C VAL A 14 -2.04 -9.05 12.93
N LEU A 15 -2.42 -9.69 14.04
CA LEU A 15 -1.49 -10.15 15.08
C LEU A 15 -0.54 -11.25 14.61
N THR A 16 -0.95 -12.11 13.67
CA THR A 16 -0.06 -13.12 13.09
C THR A 16 0.96 -12.51 12.14
N THR A 17 0.60 -11.44 11.42
CA THR A 17 1.50 -10.80 10.46
C THR A 17 2.57 -9.95 11.16
N THR A 18 2.28 -9.37 12.32
CA THR A 18 3.25 -8.59 13.10
C THR A 18 4.26 -9.44 13.87
N LYS A 19 3.98 -10.73 14.11
CA LYS A 19 4.91 -11.62 14.83
C LYS A 19 5.95 -12.31 13.93
N LEU A 20 5.82 -12.22 12.61
CA LEU A 20 6.71 -12.92 11.67
C LEU A 20 7.85 -12.04 11.12
N THR A 21 7.98 -10.79 11.56
CA THR A 21 8.98 -9.85 11.00
C THR A 21 10.13 -9.51 11.96
N GLU A 22 10.19 -10.12 13.15
CA GLU A 22 11.18 -9.75 14.19
C GLU A 22 12.32 -10.76 14.41
N SER A 23 12.38 -11.92 13.73
CA SER A 23 13.34 -12.99 14.09
C SER A 23 14.37 -13.45 13.06
N ASP A 24 14.53 -12.85 11.88
CA ASP A 24 15.51 -13.34 10.88
C ASP A 24 16.47 -12.26 10.36
N LEU A 25 17.22 -11.63 11.27
CA LEU A 25 18.42 -10.85 10.93
C LEU A 25 19.62 -11.37 11.72
N LYS A 26 20.26 -12.45 11.22
CA LYS A 26 21.70 -12.76 11.37
C LYS A 26 22.09 -14.04 10.62
N SER A 27 23.30 -14.01 10.03
CA SER A 27 24.06 -15.13 9.40
C SER A 27 23.66 -15.44 7.94
N GLU A 28 24.51 -15.62 6.92
CA GLU A 28 25.98 -15.77 6.77
C GLU A 28 26.38 -15.54 5.29
N ASN A 29 27.68 -15.32 5.05
CA ASN A 29 28.33 -15.13 3.74
C ASN A 29 28.76 -16.47 3.08
N ASN A 30 28.87 -16.40 1.74
CA ASN A 30 29.72 -17.20 0.81
C ASN A 30 29.36 -18.67 0.50
N ALA A 31 29.04 -18.94 -0.77
CA ALA A 31 29.75 -19.93 -1.63
C ALA A 31 29.29 -19.82 -3.10
N SER A 32 30.27 -19.85 -4.01
CA SER A 32 30.12 -19.87 -5.46
C SER A 32 29.91 -21.30 -5.98
N GLU A 33 29.07 -21.52 -7.00
CA GLU A 33 29.38 -22.43 -8.12
C GLU A 33 28.42 -22.30 -9.32
N ASN A 34 29.00 -22.49 -10.51
CA ASN A 34 28.44 -22.28 -11.85
C ASN A 34 27.43 -23.36 -12.28
N THR A 35 26.43 -22.98 -13.10
CA THR A 35 26.04 -23.79 -14.28
C THR A 35 25.37 -22.92 -15.36
N VAL A 36 25.79 -23.15 -16.60
CA VAL A 36 25.38 -22.50 -17.87
C VAL A 36 24.13 -23.18 -18.44
N MET A 37 23.19 -22.42 -19.01
CA MET A 37 22.42 -22.78 -20.23
C MET A 37 21.77 -21.55 -20.89
N SER A 38 21.54 -21.68 -22.20
CA SER A 38 21.49 -20.67 -23.26
C SER A 38 20.10 -20.09 -23.58
N GLY A 39 20.07 -18.84 -24.06
CA GLY A 39 19.25 -18.40 -25.21
C GLY A 39 17.91 -17.70 -24.93
N GLY A 40 17.84 -16.37 -25.15
CA GLY A 40 16.55 -15.69 -25.36
C GLY A 40 16.52 -14.19 -25.07
N ASN A 41 16.84 -13.38 -26.08
CA ASN A 41 16.74 -11.93 -26.19
C ASN A 41 15.68 -11.20 -25.33
N GLY A 42 16.13 -10.19 -24.56
CA GLY A 42 15.27 -9.18 -23.95
C GLY A 42 15.98 -8.36 -22.90
N ARG A 43 16.81 -7.38 -23.31
CA ARG A 43 17.46 -6.41 -22.41
C ARG A 43 16.41 -5.56 -21.69
N LYS A 44 15.87 -6.04 -20.57
CA LYS A 44 15.25 -5.18 -19.55
C LYS A 44 16.38 -4.73 -18.63
N GLY A 45 16.95 -3.56 -18.95
CA GLY A 45 17.83 -2.87 -18.02
C GLY A 45 17.15 -2.78 -16.66
N SER A 46 17.93 -3.05 -15.62
CA SER A 46 17.63 -2.96 -14.19
C SER A 46 17.33 -1.53 -13.73
N SER A 47 16.50 -0.80 -14.48
CA SER A 47 15.88 0.42 -14.00
C SER A 47 14.71 0.00 -13.13
N GLY A 48 14.90 0.09 -11.80
CA GLY A 48 13.81 0.01 -10.84
C GLY A 48 12.66 0.97 -11.19
N LEU A 49 11.54 0.90 -10.46
CA LEU A 49 10.27 1.61 -10.72
C LEU A 49 10.39 3.05 -11.22
N LEU A 50 11.43 3.74 -10.76
CA LEU A 50 11.71 5.14 -10.97
C LEU A 50 13.16 5.32 -11.40
N PRO A 51 13.49 6.30 -12.26
CA PRO A 51 14.86 6.74 -12.48
C PRO A 51 15.59 7.03 -11.15
N SER A 52 16.91 6.83 -11.09
CA SER A 52 17.73 7.02 -9.87
C SER A 52 17.51 8.38 -9.21
N LEU A 53 17.39 9.44 -10.00
CA LEU A 53 17.12 10.79 -9.53
C LEU A 53 15.77 10.92 -8.79
N ASN A 54 14.72 10.27 -9.29
CA ASN A 54 13.38 10.30 -8.68
C ASN A 54 13.38 9.56 -7.34
N ARG A 55 14.18 8.50 -7.20
CA ARG A 55 14.34 7.76 -5.94
C ARG A 55 14.97 8.63 -4.86
N ILE A 56 16.05 9.34 -5.20
CA ILE A 56 16.73 10.26 -4.27
C ILE A 56 15.78 11.39 -3.83
N ARG A 57 15.01 11.97 -4.76
CA ARG A 57 14.01 13.02 -4.44
C ARG A 57 12.99 12.53 -3.43
N ILE A 58 12.41 11.34 -3.65
CA ILE A 58 11.42 10.75 -2.75
C ILE A 58 12.02 10.48 -1.38
N GLN A 59 13.20 9.87 -1.32
CA GLN A 59 13.87 9.56 -0.05
C GLN A 59 14.22 10.83 0.73
N HIS A 60 14.72 11.86 0.05
CA HIS A 60 15.01 13.16 0.67
C HIS A 60 13.74 13.82 1.20
N CYS A 61 12.67 13.85 0.40
CA CYS A 61 11.37 14.40 0.78
C CYS A 61 10.77 13.66 1.99
N PHE A 62 10.88 12.33 2.04
CA PHE A 62 10.30 11.52 3.11
C PHE A 62 11.06 11.61 4.45
N LYS A 63 12.30 12.12 4.49
CA LYS A 63 13.03 12.32 5.77
C LYS A 63 12.29 13.27 6.73
N ALA A 64 11.49 14.20 6.19
CA ALA A 64 10.67 15.09 6.99
C ALA A 64 9.32 14.48 7.42
N ALA A 65 9.00 13.25 6.98
CA ALA A 65 7.74 12.59 7.28
C ALA A 65 7.62 12.26 8.77
N ARG A 66 6.47 12.57 9.35
CA ARG A 66 6.07 12.11 10.67
C ARG A 66 5.04 10.99 10.53
N PRO A 67 4.92 10.06 11.50
CA PRO A 67 3.88 9.03 11.49
C PRO A 67 2.45 9.57 11.32
N THR A 68 2.23 10.83 11.72
CA THR A 68 0.95 11.55 11.55
C THR A 68 0.57 11.82 10.09
N ILE A 69 1.46 11.61 9.12
CA ILE A 69 1.12 11.74 7.70
C ILE A 69 0.01 10.75 7.29
N GLY A 70 -0.02 9.56 7.87
CA GLY A 70 -1.08 8.58 7.62
C GLY A 70 -2.47 9.11 8.01
N GLU A 71 -2.58 9.76 9.16
CA GLU A 71 -3.81 10.42 9.61
C GLU A 71 -4.17 11.62 8.73
N ALA A 72 -3.17 12.41 8.32
CA ALA A 72 -3.38 13.54 7.40
C ALA A 72 -3.95 13.08 6.05
N ILE A 73 -3.49 11.93 5.53
CA ILE A 73 -4.01 11.31 4.31
C ILE A 73 -5.48 10.95 4.48
N LEU A 74 -5.85 10.26 5.57
CA LEU A 74 -7.24 9.88 5.84
C LEU A 74 -8.15 11.10 5.98
N LYS A 75 -7.68 12.13 6.70
CA LYS A 75 -8.41 13.39 6.89
C LYS A 75 -8.63 14.11 5.56
N ARG A 76 -7.60 14.19 4.71
CA ARG A 76 -7.71 14.78 3.36
C ARG A 76 -8.66 13.98 2.48
N ALA A 77 -8.54 12.65 2.45
CA ALA A 77 -9.41 11.80 1.63
C ALA A 77 -10.89 11.94 2.02
N SER A 78 -11.17 12.03 3.32
CA SER A 78 -12.52 12.27 3.87
C SER A 78 -13.06 13.66 3.52
N ASN A 79 -12.19 14.67 3.46
CA ASN A 79 -12.58 16.01 3.06
C ASN A 79 -12.91 16.11 1.58
N ASN A 80 -12.18 15.39 0.73
CA ASN A 80 -12.31 15.43 -0.72
C ASN A 80 -13.53 14.64 -1.26
N ARG A 81 -14.03 13.63 -0.54
CA ARG A 81 -15.20 12.84 -0.97
C ARG A 81 -16.19 12.62 0.17
N CYS A 82 -17.46 12.94 -0.05
CA CYS A 82 -18.50 12.81 0.97
C CYS A 82 -18.74 11.35 1.36
N GLU A 83 -18.62 10.41 0.42
CA GLU A 83 -18.80 8.98 0.67
C GLU A 83 -17.69 8.42 1.57
N MET A 84 -16.45 8.90 1.39
CA MET A 84 -15.34 8.57 2.28
C MET A 84 -15.60 9.09 3.69
N ARG A 85 -16.12 10.32 3.81
CA ARG A 85 -16.51 10.91 5.10
C ARG A 85 -17.57 10.08 5.83
N ILE A 86 -18.60 9.63 5.11
CA ILE A 86 -19.67 8.77 5.64
C ILE A 86 -19.12 7.40 6.06
N LEU A 87 -18.16 6.85 5.33
CA LEU A 87 -17.49 5.61 5.73
C LEU A 87 -16.69 5.83 7.02
N MET A 88 -15.87 6.89 7.09
CA MET A 88 -15.05 7.17 8.26
C MET A 88 -15.89 7.44 9.51
N SER A 89 -17.04 8.10 9.39
CA SER A 89 -17.94 8.33 10.53
C SER A 89 -18.59 7.06 11.09
N ARG A 90 -18.50 5.93 10.39
CA ARG A 90 -18.97 4.61 10.85
C ARG A 90 -17.86 3.80 11.52
N LEU A 91 -16.61 4.27 11.45
CA LEU A 91 -15.46 3.63 12.08
C LEU A 91 -15.21 4.27 13.45
N THR A 92 -14.61 3.51 14.35
CA THR A 92 -14.14 4.05 15.64
C THR A 92 -12.83 4.80 15.45
N ASP A 93 -12.51 5.73 16.37
CA ASP A 93 -11.25 6.48 16.32
C ASP A 93 -10.03 5.56 16.29
N GLN A 94 -10.06 4.46 17.05
CA GLN A 94 -9.00 3.44 17.04
C GLN A 94 -8.84 2.76 15.67
N GLN A 95 -9.92 2.53 14.93
CA GLN A 95 -9.87 1.97 13.59
C GLN A 95 -9.28 2.96 12.59
N ILE A 96 -9.66 4.23 12.70
CA ILE A 96 -9.13 5.32 11.87
C ILE A 96 -7.63 5.48 12.13
N GLU A 97 -7.21 5.48 13.40
CA GLU A 97 -5.80 5.55 13.81
C GLU A 97 -5.00 4.37 13.24
N LEU A 98 -5.53 3.14 13.37
CA LEU A 98 -4.90 1.95 12.82
C LEU A 98 -4.77 2.04 11.29
N MET A 99 -5.83 2.48 10.60
CA MET A 99 -5.77 2.69 9.15
C MET A 99 -4.69 3.70 8.78
N GLY A 100 -4.57 4.81 9.53
CA GLY A 100 -3.54 5.82 9.34
C GLY A 100 -2.14 5.24 9.47
N LYS A 101 -1.90 4.47 10.55
CA LYS A 101 -0.64 3.75 10.77
C LYS A 101 -0.31 2.79 9.64
N GLN A 102 -1.28 2.03 9.14
CA GLN A 102 -1.08 1.11 8.01
C GLN A 102 -0.66 1.85 6.73
N PHE A 103 -1.29 2.99 6.42
CA PHE A 103 -0.89 3.81 5.26
C PHE A 103 0.50 4.43 5.44
N TYR A 104 0.83 4.92 6.63
CA TYR A 104 2.17 5.41 6.91
C TYR A 104 3.23 4.32 6.74
N MET A 105 3.01 3.14 7.33
CA MET A 105 3.94 2.00 7.22
C MET A 105 4.10 1.55 5.77
N LEU A 106 3.02 1.49 4.99
CA LEU A 106 3.08 1.16 3.57
C LEU A 106 3.99 2.12 2.80
N ILE A 107 3.82 3.43 3.02
CA ILE A 107 4.62 4.45 2.33
C ILE A 107 6.08 4.38 2.81
N ALA A 108 6.32 4.29 4.11
CA ALA A 108 7.66 4.18 4.68
C ALA A 108 8.42 2.96 4.14
N TYR A 109 7.78 1.78 4.17
CA TYR A 109 8.31 0.55 3.60
C TYR A 109 8.61 0.72 2.10
N SER A 110 7.72 1.38 1.35
CA SER A 110 7.92 1.60 -0.08
C SER A 110 9.10 2.52 -0.39
N VAL A 111 9.34 3.54 0.43
CA VAL A 111 10.46 4.48 0.28
C VAL A 111 11.79 3.79 0.62
N GLU A 112 11.81 2.96 1.66
CA GLU A 112 12.99 2.19 2.06
C GLU A 112 13.35 1.12 1.03
N ASN A 113 12.34 0.47 0.44
CA ASN A 113 12.51 -0.64 -0.49
C ASN A 113 12.36 -0.21 -1.96
N ILE A 114 12.56 1.07 -2.28
CA ILE A 114 12.26 1.70 -3.59
C ILE A 114 12.95 1.05 -4.79
N GLU A 115 14.04 0.32 -4.56
CA GLU A 115 14.78 -0.44 -5.58
C GLU A 115 14.20 -1.84 -5.82
N ARG A 116 13.52 -2.40 -4.81
CA ARG A 116 12.92 -3.75 -4.82
C ARG A 116 11.40 -3.66 -5.03
N VAL A 117 11.02 -3.31 -6.26
CA VAL A 117 9.62 -3.10 -6.66
C VAL A 117 8.71 -4.27 -6.33
N GLU A 118 9.16 -5.50 -6.53
CA GLU A 118 8.37 -6.71 -6.30
C GLU A 118 7.95 -6.84 -4.83
N MET A 119 8.84 -6.48 -3.91
CA MET A 119 8.59 -6.46 -2.47
C MET A 119 7.52 -5.41 -2.10
N ILE A 120 7.62 -4.21 -2.70
CA ILE A 120 6.61 -3.14 -2.52
C ILE A 120 5.24 -3.62 -3.00
N GLN A 121 5.18 -4.19 -4.21
CA GLN A 121 3.94 -4.67 -4.79
C GLN A 121 3.33 -5.81 -3.97
N GLN A 122 4.15 -6.74 -3.48
CA GLN A 122 3.69 -7.81 -2.61
C GLN A 122 3.13 -7.28 -1.29
N HIS A 123 3.85 -6.37 -0.62
CA HIS A 123 3.38 -5.77 0.63
C HIS A 123 2.08 -4.97 0.43
N ALA A 124 2.00 -4.19 -0.65
CA ALA A 124 0.79 -3.47 -1.04
C ALA A 124 -0.39 -4.39 -1.35
N ARG A 125 -0.15 -5.51 -2.06
CA ARG A 125 -1.18 -6.54 -2.33
C ARG A 125 -1.73 -7.11 -1.03
N THR A 126 -0.87 -7.54 -0.10
CA THR A 126 -1.28 -8.07 1.19
C THR A 126 -2.15 -7.08 1.95
N LEU A 127 -1.79 -5.80 1.97
CA LEU A 127 -2.63 -4.76 2.56
C LEU A 127 -4.00 -4.71 1.89
N GLY A 128 -4.06 -4.67 0.55
CA GLY A 128 -5.32 -4.68 -0.20
C GLY A 128 -6.24 -5.87 0.12
N GLU A 129 -5.66 -7.05 0.33
CA GLU A 129 -6.41 -8.24 0.74
C GLU A 129 -7.07 -8.09 2.11
N THR A 130 -6.43 -7.40 3.06
CA THR A 130 -7.04 -7.12 4.38
C THR A 130 -8.27 -6.23 4.25
N TYR A 131 -8.23 -5.23 3.37
CA TYR A 131 -9.34 -4.32 3.11
C TYR A 131 -10.52 -5.00 2.41
N ALA A 132 -10.31 -6.11 1.71
CA ALA A 132 -11.39 -6.89 1.10
C ALA A 132 -12.42 -7.39 2.12
N ALA A 133 -12.03 -7.59 3.39
CA ALA A 133 -12.96 -7.92 4.47
C ALA A 133 -13.99 -6.79 4.70
N LEU A 134 -13.59 -5.53 4.48
CA LEU A 134 -14.45 -4.35 4.64
C LEU A 134 -15.43 -4.18 3.48
N CYS A 135 -15.30 -4.95 2.38
CA CYS A 135 -16.27 -4.97 1.28
C CYS A 135 -17.69 -5.23 1.78
N ARG A 136 -17.85 -6.09 2.81
CA ARG A 136 -19.15 -6.41 3.42
C ARG A 136 -19.76 -5.23 4.20
N LEU A 137 -18.94 -4.26 4.57
CA LEU A 137 -19.33 -3.03 5.27
C LEU A 137 -19.56 -1.86 4.28
N GLY A 138 -19.51 -2.13 2.98
CA GLY A 138 -19.71 -1.12 1.93
C GLY A 138 -18.42 -0.42 1.50
N PHE A 139 -17.24 -0.90 1.90
CA PHE A 139 -15.98 -0.40 1.35
C PHE A 139 -15.93 -0.66 -0.16
N ARG A 140 -15.61 0.38 -0.95
CA ARG A 140 -15.49 0.31 -2.40
C ARG A 140 -14.04 0.51 -2.82
N PRO A 141 -13.57 -0.18 -3.87
CA PRO A 141 -12.22 0.02 -4.40
C PRO A 141 -12.00 1.45 -4.93
N ASP A 142 -13.06 2.18 -5.29
CA ASP A 142 -12.98 3.58 -5.74
C ASP A 142 -12.42 4.53 -4.66
N TYR A 143 -12.52 4.13 -3.39
CA TYR A 143 -11.96 4.85 -2.25
C TYR A 143 -10.43 4.84 -2.25
N PHE A 144 -9.80 3.81 -2.83
CA PHE A 144 -8.35 3.76 -2.99
C PHE A 144 -7.82 4.87 -3.89
N THR A 145 -8.58 5.28 -4.91
CA THR A 145 -8.21 6.43 -5.75
C THR A 145 -8.14 7.71 -4.92
N SER A 146 -9.15 7.98 -4.07
CA SER A 146 -9.12 9.14 -3.17
C SER A 146 -7.96 9.12 -2.19
N LEU A 147 -7.64 7.93 -1.68
CA LEU A 147 -6.52 7.74 -0.75
C LEU A 147 -5.18 7.95 -1.45
N ALA A 148 -5.04 7.50 -2.69
CA ALA A 148 -3.85 7.73 -3.51
C ALA A 148 -3.63 9.23 -3.78
N ASP A 149 -4.68 9.95 -4.23
CA ASP A 149 -4.61 11.38 -4.49
C ASP A 149 -4.26 12.17 -3.21
N ALA A 150 -4.85 11.76 -2.08
CA ALA A 150 -4.55 12.35 -0.79
C ALA A 150 -3.11 12.06 -0.33
N ALA A 151 -2.61 10.84 -0.55
CA ALA A 151 -1.23 10.44 -0.25
C ALA A 151 -0.22 11.24 -1.06
N ILE A 152 -0.43 11.38 -2.37
CA ILE A 152 0.44 12.20 -3.23
C ILE A 152 0.48 13.64 -2.69
N ALA A 153 -0.68 14.23 -2.41
CA ALA A 153 -0.75 15.61 -1.92
C ALA A 153 -0.04 15.83 -0.58
N GLU A 154 -0.18 14.91 0.39
CA GLU A 154 0.50 15.03 1.68
C GLU A 154 2.00 14.73 1.58
N CYS A 155 2.42 13.73 0.79
CA CYS A 155 3.83 13.43 0.57
C CYS A 155 4.56 14.57 -0.14
N VAL A 156 3.93 15.17 -1.15
CA VAL A 156 4.49 16.32 -1.89
C VAL A 156 4.69 17.53 -0.98
N LYS A 157 3.85 17.76 0.03
CA LYS A 157 4.04 18.88 0.97
C LYS A 157 5.31 18.76 1.83
N LEU A 158 5.82 17.55 2.03
CA LEU A 158 7.02 17.32 2.84
C LEU A 158 8.29 17.94 2.20
N ASP A 159 8.27 18.21 0.90
CA ASP A 159 9.39 18.82 0.15
C ASP A 159 9.68 20.29 0.54
N GLY A 160 8.93 20.84 1.50
CA GLY A 160 9.48 21.88 2.38
C GLY A 160 9.86 23.22 1.73
N GLY A 161 9.09 23.73 0.76
CA GLY A 161 9.02 25.19 0.50
C GLY A 161 10.28 25.95 0.03
N THR A 162 11.44 25.31 -0.08
CA THR A 162 12.73 25.99 -0.25
C THR A 162 13.00 26.32 -1.72
N HIS A 163 13.05 27.63 -2.03
CA HIS A 163 13.51 28.30 -3.28
C HIS A 163 12.49 28.58 -4.39
N LYS A 164 11.97 29.82 -4.44
CA LYS A 164 10.84 30.33 -5.29
C LYS A 164 10.99 30.24 -6.82
N SER A 165 12.19 30.22 -7.40
CA SER A 165 12.38 30.21 -8.88
C SER A 165 12.54 28.79 -9.44
N THR A 166 13.36 27.95 -8.79
CA THR A 166 13.46 26.51 -9.06
C THR A 166 12.30 25.70 -8.44
N TYR A 167 11.40 26.36 -7.70
CA TYR A 167 10.29 25.75 -6.99
C TYR A 167 9.36 25.03 -7.96
N PHE A 168 8.83 25.71 -8.97
CA PHE A 168 7.79 25.14 -9.82
C PHE A 168 8.28 23.86 -10.52
N PHE A 169 9.48 23.90 -11.11
CA PHE A 169 10.08 22.74 -11.76
C PHE A 169 10.36 21.58 -10.78
N ASN A 170 11.00 21.84 -9.64
CA ASN A 170 11.26 20.77 -8.66
C ASN A 170 9.98 20.19 -8.05
N ARG A 171 8.94 21.00 -7.88
CA ARG A 171 7.63 20.57 -7.38
C ARG A 171 6.93 19.68 -8.38
N CYS A 172 7.01 19.99 -9.68
CA CYS A 172 6.50 19.13 -10.74
C CYS A 172 7.24 17.78 -10.79
N GLU A 173 8.58 17.78 -10.67
CA GLU A 173 9.38 16.56 -10.64
C GLU A 173 9.10 15.71 -9.39
N THR A 174 9.03 16.32 -8.21
CA THR A 174 8.66 15.65 -6.95
C THR A 174 7.24 15.09 -7.03
N LEU A 175 6.29 15.85 -7.59
CA LEU A 175 4.92 15.41 -7.82
C LEU A 175 4.89 14.19 -8.76
N LEU A 176 5.63 14.24 -9.86
CA LEU A 176 5.70 13.15 -10.84
C LEU A 176 6.28 11.89 -10.20
N ALA A 177 7.37 12.01 -9.46
CA ALA A 177 8.01 10.90 -8.76
C ALA A 177 7.06 10.25 -7.74
N TRP A 178 6.40 11.05 -6.89
CA TRP A 178 5.41 10.54 -5.93
C TRP A 178 4.20 9.91 -6.63
N SER A 179 3.72 10.51 -7.72
CA SER A 179 2.58 9.97 -8.48
C SER A 179 2.90 8.61 -9.08
N GLN A 180 4.10 8.41 -9.61
CA GLN A 180 4.57 7.13 -10.14
C GLN A 180 4.67 6.06 -9.03
N LEU A 181 5.25 6.41 -7.87
CA LEU A 181 5.38 5.49 -6.73
C LEU A 181 4.01 5.11 -6.15
N ILE A 182 3.22 6.10 -5.75
CA ILE A 182 1.90 5.91 -5.14
C ILE A 182 0.95 5.23 -6.14
N GLY A 183 1.00 5.59 -7.41
CA GLY A 183 0.21 4.93 -8.46
C GLY A 183 0.52 3.43 -8.56
N THR A 184 1.79 3.04 -8.45
CA THR A 184 2.18 1.62 -8.44
C THR A 184 1.71 0.91 -7.18
N ILE A 185 1.90 1.52 -6.01
CA ILE A 185 1.46 0.99 -4.71
C ILE A 185 -0.04 0.75 -4.74
N PHE A 186 -0.84 1.78 -5.05
CA PHE A 186 -2.30 1.69 -4.97
C PHE A 186 -2.92 0.85 -6.10
N THR A 187 -2.24 0.68 -7.22
CA THR A 187 -2.62 -0.35 -8.21
C THR A 187 -2.47 -1.74 -7.60
N SER A 188 -1.34 -2.02 -6.95
CA SER A 188 -1.10 -3.30 -6.27
C SER A 188 -2.07 -3.53 -5.10
N VAL A 189 -2.41 -2.50 -4.32
CA VAL A 189 -3.45 -2.56 -3.28
C VAL A 189 -4.80 -2.95 -3.88
N ARG A 190 -5.21 -2.30 -4.98
CA ARG A 190 -6.46 -2.63 -5.68
C ARG A 190 -6.45 -4.07 -6.20
N ASP A 191 -5.34 -4.53 -6.76
CA ASP A 191 -5.20 -5.90 -7.26
C ASP A 191 -5.38 -6.93 -6.14
N GLY A 192 -4.73 -6.71 -4.98
CA GLY A 192 -4.91 -7.55 -3.79
C GLY A 192 -6.36 -7.55 -3.30
N TYR A 193 -6.99 -6.38 -3.24
CA TYR A 193 -8.40 -6.25 -2.89
C TYR A 193 -9.30 -7.08 -3.80
N TYR A 194 -9.16 -6.92 -5.13
CA TYR A 194 -9.99 -7.66 -6.07
C TYR A 194 -9.70 -9.16 -6.06
N SER A 195 -8.43 -9.57 -5.91
CA SER A 195 -8.03 -10.98 -5.78
C SER A 195 -8.80 -11.65 -4.63
N ARG A 196 -8.78 -11.02 -3.45
CA ARG A 196 -9.45 -11.55 -2.26
C ARG A 196 -10.97 -11.51 -2.37
N VAL A 197 -11.57 -10.44 -2.90
CA VAL A 197 -13.03 -10.37 -3.12
C VAL A 197 -13.50 -11.47 -4.08
N ARG A 198 -12.76 -11.74 -5.16
CA ARG A 198 -13.08 -12.84 -6.09
C ARG A 198 -12.95 -14.21 -5.42
N TYR A 199 -11.91 -14.41 -4.60
CA TYR A 199 -11.74 -15.64 -3.83
C TYR A 199 -12.91 -15.89 -2.87
N GLN A 200 -13.35 -14.86 -2.14
CA GLN A 200 -14.50 -14.95 -1.23
C GLN A 200 -15.79 -15.34 -1.96
N ARG A 201 -16.03 -14.81 -3.18
CA ARG A 201 -17.23 -15.15 -3.99
C ARG A 201 -17.22 -16.61 -4.46
N ARG A 202 -16.06 -17.14 -4.84
CA ARG A 202 -15.90 -18.55 -5.26
C ARG A 202 -16.14 -19.54 -4.12
N PHE A 203 -15.76 -19.16 -2.90
CA PHE A 203 -15.95 -20.01 -1.72
C PHE A 203 -17.42 -20.11 -1.31
N VAL A 204 -18.18 -19.01 -1.43
CA VAL A 204 -19.63 -19.01 -1.19
C VAL A 204 -20.32 -19.93 -2.21
N PHE A 205 -20.03 -19.79 -3.51
CA PHE A 205 -20.64 -20.65 -4.54
C PHE A 205 -20.33 -22.15 -4.37
N LYS A 206 -19.10 -22.51 -3.98
CA LYS A 206 -18.74 -23.92 -3.71
C LYS A 206 -19.48 -24.53 -2.51
N ILE A 207 -19.71 -23.75 -1.45
CA ILE A 207 -20.50 -24.22 -0.30
C ILE A 207 -21.96 -24.43 -0.71
N TYR A 208 -22.56 -23.50 -1.47
CA TYR A 208 -23.93 -23.65 -1.95
C TYR A 208 -24.09 -24.87 -2.87
N LEU A 209 -23.15 -25.15 -3.77
CA LEU A 209 -23.17 -26.36 -4.60
C LEU A 209 -23.01 -27.65 -3.78
N PHE A 210 -22.19 -27.65 -2.73
CA PHE A 210 -22.03 -28.81 -1.84
C PHE A 210 -23.28 -29.06 -0.96
N PHE A 211 -23.98 -28.00 -0.55
CA PHE A 211 -25.20 -28.09 0.26
C PHE A 211 -26.47 -28.39 -0.55
N PHE A 212 -26.45 -28.18 -1.87
CA PHE A 212 -27.56 -28.52 -2.78
C PHE A 212 -27.36 -29.86 -3.51
N SER A 213 -26.21 -30.52 -3.31
CA SER A 213 -25.89 -31.84 -3.88
C SER A 213 -25.85 -32.97 -2.84
N ASN A 214 -26.25 -32.71 -1.59
CA ASN A 214 -26.54 -33.72 -0.56
C ASN A 214 -27.99 -33.56 -0.11
#